data_AF-A0AA89KXB8-F1
#
_entry.id   AF-A0AA89KXB8-F1
#
_cell.length_a   1.000
_cell.length_b   1.000
_cell.length_c   1.000
_cell.angle_alpha   90.00
_cell.angle_beta   90.00
_cell.angle_gamma   90.00
#
_symmetry.space_group_name_H-M   'P 1'
#
loop_
_entity.id
_entity.type
_entity.pdbx_description
1 polymer ?
#
loop_
_entity_poly.entity_id
_entity_poly.type
_entity_poly.pdbx_seq_one_letter_code
_entity_poly.pdbx_strand_id
1 'polypeptide(L)'
;MQDSRAISSVFNPKWYIQQMKGWSTASYGLLMFGLGFIMAATISGGAITSISLLTMFAGMLGFTCTISITNTKPLNGVFGVISALIYIIVAYNAKNYNDMLLQTVYIIMLDIPVLLMPDWAQNVDKKVRGLASRGKGLRNWVFTLLFFIVSVGLLYLWESQMTDSPRPLIDSIAASVGFTGALLTTLRFKESYYFWFIQSIISIVLWGITAMQGGSNWVLFFTYILYLSNDLVSFFDKNIVWFHPKELQSKN
;
A
#
# COMPACT_ATOMS: atom_id res chain seq x y z
N MET A 1 -31.29 5.86 11.65
CA MET A 1 -30.42 5.18 10.66
C MET A 1 -29.02 5.11 11.25
N GLN A 2 -28.50 3.90 11.49
CA GLN A 2 -27.13 3.74 11.99
C GLN A 2 -26.17 4.04 10.84
N ASP A 3 -25.27 5.01 11.00
CA ASP A 3 -24.34 5.44 9.96
C ASP A 3 -23.41 4.27 9.58
N SER A 4 -23.61 3.73 8.38
CA SER A 4 -22.91 2.53 7.87
C SER A 4 -21.48 2.81 7.39
N ARG A 5 -21.05 4.08 7.42
CA ARG A 5 -19.70 4.51 7.06
C ARG A 5 -18.71 4.14 8.15
N ALA A 6 -17.51 3.71 7.76
CA ALA A 6 -16.46 3.35 8.70
C ALA A 6 -16.00 4.55 9.54
N ILE A 7 -16.00 5.76 8.96
CA ILE A 7 -15.59 7.00 9.65
C ILE A 7 -16.36 7.26 10.95
N SER A 8 -17.63 6.88 11.03
CA SER A 8 -18.46 7.06 12.23
C SER A 8 -17.93 6.28 13.44
N SER A 9 -17.14 5.24 13.19
CA SER A 9 -16.63 4.31 14.20
C SER A 9 -15.14 4.49 14.51
N VAL A 10 -14.44 5.37 13.79
CA VAL A 10 -12.98 5.59 13.93
C VAL A 10 -12.60 6.11 15.32
N PHE A 11 -13.51 6.82 16.01
CA PHE A 11 -13.27 7.28 17.37
C PHE A 11 -13.58 6.23 18.45
N ASN A 12 -14.05 5.04 18.09
CA ASN A 12 -14.37 3.98 19.03
C ASN A 12 -13.23 2.94 19.10
N PRO A 13 -12.53 2.80 20.24
CA PRO A 13 -11.44 1.84 20.40
C PRO A 13 -11.84 0.38 20.10
N LYS A 14 -13.10 0.00 20.38
CA LYS A 14 -13.61 -1.35 20.11
C LYS A 14 -13.64 -1.66 18.61
N TRP A 15 -13.79 -0.65 17.76
CA TRP A 15 -13.80 -0.82 16.31
C TRP A 15 -12.44 -1.34 15.81
N TYR A 16 -11.32 -0.80 16.32
CA TYR A 16 -9.98 -1.27 15.94
C TYR A 16 -9.76 -2.74 16.28
N ILE A 17 -10.19 -3.15 17.48
CA ILE A 17 -10.11 -4.56 17.90
C ILE A 17 -10.95 -5.44 16.95
N GLN A 18 -12.14 -5.01 16.55
CA GLN A 18 -12.97 -5.73 15.59
C GLN A 18 -12.34 -5.80 14.21
N GLN A 19 -11.70 -4.73 13.75
CA GLN A 19 -11.02 -4.72 12.46
C GLN A 19 -9.81 -5.67 12.44
N MET A 20 -9.09 -5.77 13.55
CA MET A 20 -7.96 -6.69 13.72
C MET A 20 -8.38 -8.12 14.03
N LYS A 21 -9.67 -8.50 13.96
CA LYS A 21 -10.14 -9.88 14.15
C LYS A 21 -10.32 -10.64 12.84
N GLY A 22 -10.00 -11.93 12.89
CA GLY A 22 -10.24 -12.89 11.80
C GLY A 22 -9.26 -12.73 10.64
N TRP A 23 -8.06 -12.20 10.90
CA TRP A 23 -6.99 -12.21 9.91
C TRP A 23 -6.39 -13.61 9.80
N SER A 24 -5.70 -13.89 8.71
CA SER A 24 -4.99 -15.16 8.58
C SER A 24 -3.83 -15.24 9.58
N THR A 25 -3.46 -16.46 9.97
CA THR A 25 -2.32 -16.68 10.89
C THR A 25 -1.03 -16.11 10.31
N ALA A 26 -0.81 -16.25 8.99
CA ALA A 26 0.34 -15.67 8.32
C ALA A 26 0.35 -14.13 8.43
N SER A 27 -0.82 -13.49 8.31
CA SER A 27 -0.96 -12.04 8.46
C SER A 27 -0.64 -11.57 9.87
N TYR A 28 -1.10 -12.26 10.91
CA TYR A 28 -0.75 -11.91 12.30
C TYR A 28 0.74 -12.10 12.58
N GLY A 29 1.30 -13.24 12.17
CA GLY A 29 2.73 -13.52 12.35
C GLY A 29 3.60 -12.48 11.65
N LEU A 30 3.26 -12.15 10.40
CA LEU A 30 3.95 -11.15 9.61
C LEU A 30 3.80 -9.75 10.20
N LEU A 31 2.62 -9.36 10.70
CA LEU A 31 2.43 -8.09 11.39
C LEU A 31 3.34 -7.98 12.62
N MET A 32 3.29 -8.96 13.51
CA MET A 32 4.08 -8.93 14.76
C MET A 32 5.58 -8.90 14.48
N PHE A 33 6.04 -9.72 13.52
CA PHE A 33 7.42 -9.72 13.08
C PHE A 33 7.81 -8.36 12.50
N GLY A 34 7.04 -7.84 11.54
CA GLY A 34 7.41 -6.61 10.84
C GLY A 34 7.35 -5.37 11.73
N LEU A 35 6.41 -5.27 12.68
CA LEU A 35 6.40 -4.18 13.67
C LEU A 35 7.66 -4.23 14.55
N GLY A 36 8.02 -5.41 15.06
CA GLY A 36 9.26 -5.59 15.82
C GLY A 36 10.51 -5.27 15.00
N PHE A 37 10.52 -5.69 13.73
CA PHE A 37 11.63 -5.49 12.81
C PHE A 37 11.82 -4.00 12.43
N ILE A 38 10.73 -3.27 12.14
CA ILE A 38 10.78 -1.83 11.86
C ILE A 38 11.30 -1.05 13.08
N MET A 39 10.85 -1.42 14.27
CA MET A 39 11.36 -0.83 15.52
C MET A 39 12.86 -1.11 15.68
N ALA A 40 13.27 -2.36 15.53
CA ALA A 40 14.67 -2.76 15.65
C ALA A 40 15.55 -2.06 14.61
N ALA A 41 15.11 -1.96 13.35
CA ALA A 41 15.81 -1.25 12.28
C ALA A 41 15.96 0.26 12.57
N THR A 42 14.98 0.86 13.24
CA THR A 42 15.05 2.27 13.66
C THR A 42 16.10 2.47 14.75
N ILE A 43 16.14 1.56 15.73
CA ILE A 43 17.09 1.64 16.85
C ILE A 43 18.52 1.31 16.40
N SER A 44 18.69 0.36 15.48
CA SER A 44 20.01 -0.05 14.98
C SER A 44 20.54 0.81 13.82
N GLY A 45 19.67 1.57 13.15
CA GLY A 45 19.96 2.34 11.94
C GLY A 45 20.74 3.64 12.16
N GLY A 46 21.17 3.94 13.39
CA GLY A 46 21.99 5.12 13.71
C GLY A 46 21.36 6.04 14.76
N ALA A 47 21.58 7.35 14.62
CA ALA A 47 21.08 8.33 15.57
C ALA A 47 19.55 8.41 15.55
N ILE A 48 18.93 8.31 16.73
CA ILE A 48 17.50 8.52 16.89
C ILE A 48 17.21 10.02 16.80
N THR A 49 16.60 10.43 15.68
CA THR A 49 16.20 11.81 15.39
C THR A 49 14.69 11.90 15.23
N SER A 50 14.15 13.11 15.20
CA SER A 50 12.71 13.30 14.92
C SER A 50 12.32 12.69 13.56
N ILE A 51 13.18 12.77 12.55
CA ILE A 51 12.93 12.17 11.24
C ILE A 51 12.95 10.65 11.33
N SER A 52 13.90 10.04 12.05
CA SER A 52 13.94 8.58 12.20
C SER A 52 12.69 8.03 12.89
N LEU A 53 12.18 8.72 13.91
CA LEU A 53 10.95 8.35 14.60
C LEU A 53 9.71 8.52 13.71
N LEU A 54 9.63 9.61 12.94
CA LEU A 54 8.57 9.79 11.96
C LEU A 54 8.58 8.67 10.92
N THR A 55 9.75 8.33 10.37
CA THR A 55 9.89 7.22 9.41
C THR A 55 9.48 5.88 10.02
N MET A 56 9.81 5.62 11.29
CA MET A 56 9.36 4.42 12.01
C MET A 56 7.83 4.36 12.09
N PHE A 57 7.17 5.44 12.52
CA PHE A 57 5.71 5.49 12.60
C PHE A 57 5.05 5.34 11.24
N ALA A 58 5.60 6.01 10.21
CA ALA A 58 5.14 5.84 8.83
C ALA A 58 5.22 4.38 8.39
N GLY A 59 6.36 3.72 8.61
CA GLY A 59 6.57 2.32 8.25
C GLY A 59 5.61 1.37 8.99
N MET A 60 5.45 1.52 10.31
CA MET A 60 4.57 0.67 11.12
C MET A 60 3.09 0.82 10.73
N LEU A 61 2.61 2.06 10.58
CA LEU A 61 1.23 2.33 10.20
C LEU A 61 0.97 1.90 8.77
N GLY A 62 1.91 2.18 7.85
CA GLY A 62 1.82 1.78 6.45
C GLY A 62 1.80 0.27 6.30
N PHE A 63 2.65 -0.44 7.05
CA PHE A 63 2.66 -1.90 7.06
C PHE A 63 1.38 -2.52 7.61
N THR A 64 0.87 -1.95 8.70
CA THR A 64 -0.42 -2.39 9.24
C THR A 64 -1.56 -2.11 8.26
N CYS A 65 -1.49 -1.00 7.52
CA CYS A 65 -2.40 -0.67 6.43
C CYS A 65 -2.36 -1.72 5.31
N THR A 66 -1.17 -2.08 4.80
CA THR A 66 -1.05 -3.07 3.71
C THR A 66 -1.55 -4.44 4.11
N ILE A 67 -1.29 -4.89 5.35
CA ILE A 67 -1.83 -6.16 5.86
C ILE A 67 -3.36 -6.08 6.02
N SER A 68 -3.89 -4.91 6.41
CA SER A 68 -5.34 -4.69 6.49
C SER A 68 -6.01 -4.79 5.11
N ILE A 69 -5.39 -4.28 4.05
CA ILE A 69 -5.86 -4.45 2.65
C ILE A 69 -5.86 -5.95 2.27
N THR A 70 -4.80 -6.68 2.59
CA THR A 70 -4.70 -8.13 2.36
C THR A 70 -5.83 -8.89 3.05
N ASN A 71 -6.19 -8.47 4.27
CA ASN A 71 -7.29 -9.06 5.04
C ASN A 71 -8.65 -8.41 4.76
N THR A 72 -8.74 -7.52 3.76
CA THR A 72 -9.97 -6.84 3.32
C THR A 72 -10.68 -6.05 4.43
N LYS A 73 -9.91 -5.40 5.30
CA LYS A 73 -10.40 -4.65 6.47
C LYS A 73 -10.30 -3.13 6.26
N PRO A 74 -11.38 -2.37 6.55
CA PRO A 74 -11.39 -0.90 6.57
C PRO A 74 -10.33 -0.19 7.42
N LEU A 75 -9.65 -0.91 8.31
CA LEU A 75 -8.56 -0.37 9.13
C LEU A 75 -7.45 0.28 8.29
N ASN A 76 -7.29 -0.17 7.04
CA ASN A 76 -6.34 0.42 6.10
C ASN A 76 -6.56 1.92 5.93
N GLY A 77 -7.80 2.42 5.96
CA GLY A 77 -8.05 3.85 5.76
C GLY A 77 -7.45 4.74 6.84
N VAL A 78 -7.59 4.38 8.13
CA VAL A 78 -7.06 5.23 9.22
C VAL A 78 -5.54 5.23 9.22
N PHE A 79 -4.94 4.03 9.19
CA PHE A 79 -3.49 3.90 9.25
C PHE A 79 -2.81 4.32 7.96
N GLY A 80 -3.48 4.14 6.81
CA GLY A 80 -3.04 4.62 5.50
C GLY A 80 -2.93 6.13 5.46
N VAL A 81 -4.00 6.88 5.83
CA VAL A 81 -3.94 8.35 5.83
C VAL A 81 -2.80 8.87 6.71
N ILE A 82 -2.69 8.37 7.94
CA ILE A 82 -1.66 8.85 8.88
C ILE A 82 -0.26 8.50 8.38
N SER A 83 -0.05 7.27 7.91
CA SER A 83 1.22 6.82 7.34
C SER A 83 1.62 7.67 6.13
N ALA A 84 0.71 7.82 5.16
CA ALA A 84 0.94 8.54 3.92
C ALA A 84 1.28 10.02 4.16
N LEU A 85 0.61 10.69 5.09
CA LEU A 85 0.93 12.08 5.46
C LEU A 85 2.36 12.22 6.02
N ILE A 86 2.80 11.29 6.87
CA ILE A 86 4.18 11.30 7.38
C ILE A 86 5.15 10.97 6.25
N TYR A 87 4.80 10.00 5.40
CA TYR A 87 5.63 9.54 4.30
C TYR A 87 5.85 10.65 3.25
N ILE A 88 4.83 11.47 2.96
CA ILE A 88 4.94 12.67 2.11
C ILE A 88 6.07 13.58 2.59
N ILE A 89 6.16 13.82 3.91
CA ILE A 89 7.22 14.65 4.50
C ILE A 89 8.59 13.97 4.31
N VAL A 90 8.69 12.66 4.55
CA VAL A 90 9.95 11.91 4.40
C VAL A 90 10.41 11.89 2.94
N ALA A 91 9.52 11.59 2.01
CA ALA A 91 9.79 11.53 0.58
C ALA A 91 10.22 12.89 0.02
N TYR A 92 9.58 13.98 0.45
CA TYR A 92 9.99 15.34 0.09
C TYR A 92 11.42 15.66 0.57
N ASN A 93 11.75 15.35 1.82
CA ASN A 93 13.11 15.55 2.36
C ASN A 93 14.17 14.69 1.65
N ALA A 94 13.78 13.52 1.15
CA ALA A 94 14.64 12.62 0.38
C ALA A 94 14.70 12.96 -1.12
N LYS A 95 14.01 14.02 -1.58
CA LYS A 95 13.84 14.40 -2.99
C LYS A 95 13.22 13.31 -3.87
N ASN A 96 12.47 12.38 -3.27
CA ASN A 96 11.68 11.37 -3.98
C ASN A 96 10.27 11.95 -4.22
N TYR A 97 10.16 12.93 -5.11
CA TYR A 97 8.94 13.72 -5.29
C TYR A 97 7.78 12.88 -5.86
N ASN A 98 8.04 11.97 -6.78
CA ASN A 98 7.02 11.06 -7.28
C ASN A 98 6.47 10.10 -6.22
N ASP A 99 7.28 9.68 -5.24
CA ASP A 99 6.78 8.92 -4.08
C ASP A 99 5.86 9.78 -3.20
N MET A 100 6.14 11.08 -3.06
CA MET A 100 5.23 12.01 -2.37
C MET A 100 3.86 12.10 -3.06
N LEU A 101 3.83 12.21 -4.40
CA LEU A 101 2.58 12.18 -5.16
C LEU A 101 1.87 10.83 -5.03
N LEU A 102 2.61 9.74 -5.05
CA LEU A 102 2.08 8.39 -4.87
C LEU A 102 1.33 8.23 -3.55
N GLN A 103 1.91 8.71 -2.45
CA GLN A 103 1.23 8.70 -1.15
C GLN A 103 -0.05 9.54 -1.16
N THR A 104 -0.04 10.68 -1.87
CA THR A 104 -1.25 11.50 -2.06
C THR A 104 -2.33 10.75 -2.83
N VAL A 105 -1.94 9.99 -3.86
CA VAL A 105 -2.87 9.13 -4.62
C VAL A 105 -3.44 8.01 -3.74
N TYR A 106 -2.64 7.39 -2.88
CA TYR A 106 -3.14 6.38 -1.93
C TYR A 106 -4.20 6.94 -0.99
N ILE A 107 -3.99 8.15 -0.46
CA ILE A 107 -4.99 8.84 0.37
C ILE A 107 -6.32 8.99 -0.39
N ILE A 108 -6.25 9.45 -1.64
CA ILE A 108 -7.45 9.79 -2.44
C ILE A 108 -8.15 8.54 -2.97
N MET A 109 -7.42 7.53 -3.43
CA MET A 109 -7.98 6.36 -4.10
C MET A 109 -8.31 5.21 -3.16
N LEU A 110 -7.57 5.06 -2.06
CA LEU A 110 -7.67 3.93 -1.16
C LEU A 110 -8.19 4.34 0.22
N ASP A 111 -7.51 5.27 0.88
CA ASP A 111 -7.68 5.47 2.32
C ASP A 111 -8.94 6.27 2.66
N ILE A 112 -9.20 7.37 1.96
CA ILE A 112 -10.42 8.16 2.16
C ILE A 112 -11.67 7.38 1.69
N PRO A 113 -11.70 6.77 0.49
CA PRO A 113 -12.87 6.04 0.04
C PRO A 113 -13.30 4.91 0.98
N VAL A 114 -12.36 4.14 1.54
CA VAL A 114 -12.71 3.06 2.48
C VAL A 114 -13.30 3.58 3.79
N LEU A 115 -12.96 4.80 4.22
CA LEU A 115 -13.53 5.41 5.42
C LEU A 115 -14.92 6.01 5.18
N LEU A 116 -15.11 6.66 4.02
CA LEU A 116 -16.29 7.47 3.74
C LEU A 116 -17.41 6.70 3.01
N MET A 117 -17.07 5.65 2.25
CA MET A 117 -18.03 4.95 1.40
C MET A 117 -18.34 3.56 1.98
N PRO A 118 -19.59 3.28 2.41
CA PRO A 118 -19.95 1.97 2.98
C PRO A 118 -19.71 0.83 1.98
N ASP A 119 -19.95 1.10 0.69
CA ASP A 119 -19.68 0.16 -0.38
C ASP A 119 -18.22 -0.27 -0.46
N TRP A 120 -17.30 0.55 0.04
CA TRP A 120 -15.87 0.32 0.08
C TRP A 120 -15.41 -0.40 1.34
N ALA A 121 -16.11 -0.20 2.45
CA ALA A 121 -15.80 -0.82 3.73
C ALA A 121 -16.44 -2.20 3.93
N GLN A 122 -17.59 -2.47 3.31
CA GLN A 122 -18.43 -3.63 3.63
C GLN A 122 -18.35 -4.75 2.59
N ASN A 123 -18.25 -5.98 3.07
CA ASN A 123 -18.22 -7.22 2.26
C ASN A 123 -17.18 -7.14 1.13
N VAL A 124 -16.01 -6.57 1.43
CA VAL A 124 -14.94 -6.35 0.45
C VAL A 124 -14.49 -7.68 -0.14
N ASP A 125 -14.39 -8.72 0.70
CA ASP A 125 -14.03 -10.07 0.31
C ASP A 125 -14.93 -10.66 -0.79
N LYS A 126 -16.23 -10.35 -0.76
CA LYS A 126 -17.19 -10.81 -1.77
C LYS A 126 -17.12 -10.05 -3.09
N LYS A 127 -16.41 -8.92 -3.12
CA LYS A 127 -16.35 -8.00 -4.26
C LYS A 127 -15.03 -8.11 -5.03
N VAL A 128 -14.06 -8.86 -4.51
CA VAL A 128 -12.79 -9.13 -5.20
C VAL A 128 -13.03 -9.99 -6.44
N ARG A 129 -12.37 -9.64 -7.54
CA ARG A 129 -12.55 -10.27 -8.85
C ARG A 129 -11.29 -10.16 -9.70
N GLY A 130 -11.26 -10.83 -10.85
CA GLY A 130 -10.17 -10.69 -11.82
C GLY A 130 -10.49 -9.72 -12.94
N LEU A 131 -9.47 -9.19 -13.61
CA LEU A 131 -9.64 -8.36 -14.81
C LEU A 131 -10.41 -9.09 -15.92
N ALA A 132 -10.26 -10.42 -16.00
CA ALA A 132 -10.99 -11.27 -16.94
C ALA A 132 -12.47 -11.51 -16.60
N SER A 133 -12.91 -11.12 -15.40
CA SER A 133 -14.29 -11.35 -14.97
C SER A 133 -15.28 -10.72 -15.95
N ARG A 134 -16.40 -11.42 -16.19
CA ARG A 134 -17.46 -11.03 -17.14
C ARG A 134 -16.97 -10.89 -18.60
N GLY A 135 -15.91 -11.60 -18.99
CA GLY A 135 -15.42 -11.64 -20.37
C GLY A 135 -14.71 -10.38 -20.85
N LYS A 136 -14.30 -9.48 -19.94
CA LYS A 136 -13.71 -8.17 -20.26
C LYS A 136 -12.18 -8.12 -20.12
N GLY A 137 -11.51 -9.27 -20.08
CA GLY A 137 -10.07 -9.38 -19.77
C GLY A 137 -9.18 -8.51 -20.63
N LEU A 138 -9.24 -8.68 -21.96
CA LEU A 138 -8.40 -7.92 -22.89
C LEU A 138 -8.65 -6.41 -22.76
N ARG A 139 -9.91 -5.98 -22.76
CA ARG A 139 -10.29 -4.57 -22.62
C ARG A 139 -9.73 -3.96 -21.33
N ASN A 140 -9.91 -4.66 -20.20
CA ASN A 140 -9.47 -4.15 -18.92
C ASN A 140 -7.93 -4.07 -18.86
N TRP A 141 -7.21 -5.06 -19.39
CA TRP A 141 -5.75 -5.00 -19.52
C TRP A 141 -5.27 -3.86 -20.41
N VAL A 142 -5.93 -3.61 -21.54
CA VAL A 142 -5.63 -2.46 -22.41
C VAL A 142 -5.80 -1.14 -21.64
N PHE A 143 -6.89 -0.99 -20.89
CA PHE A 143 -7.08 0.21 -20.05
C PHE A 143 -6.06 0.32 -18.93
N THR A 144 -5.68 -0.78 -18.29
CA THR A 144 -4.60 -0.80 -17.30
C THR A 144 -3.28 -0.33 -17.91
N LEU A 145 -2.93 -0.84 -19.10
CA LEU A 145 -1.70 -0.44 -19.80
C LEU A 145 -1.73 1.02 -20.24
N LEU A 146 -2.86 1.49 -20.79
CA LEU A 146 -3.04 2.90 -21.16
C LEU A 146 -2.92 3.81 -19.95
N PHE A 147 -3.56 3.46 -18.83
CA PHE A 147 -3.46 4.20 -17.57
C PHE A 147 -2.00 4.27 -17.07
N PHE A 148 -1.29 3.13 -17.12
CA PHE A 148 0.12 3.08 -16.76
C PHE A 148 0.98 4.01 -17.64
N ILE A 149 0.87 3.91 -18.97
CA ILE A 149 1.65 4.73 -19.91
C ILE A 149 1.36 6.22 -19.73
N VAL A 150 0.08 6.60 -19.59
CA VAL A 150 -0.33 7.99 -19.35
C VAL A 150 0.21 8.49 -18.01
N SER A 151 0.16 7.66 -16.95
CA SER A 151 0.72 8.02 -15.65
C SER A 151 2.23 8.27 -15.74
N VAL A 152 2.98 7.41 -16.45
CA VAL A 152 4.43 7.60 -16.64
C VAL A 152 4.70 8.93 -17.34
N GLY A 153 3.98 9.22 -18.42
CA GLY A 153 4.17 10.46 -19.18
C GLY A 153 3.88 11.71 -18.34
N LEU A 154 2.76 11.72 -17.61
CA LEU A 154 2.36 12.87 -16.77
C LEU A 154 3.31 13.08 -15.59
N LEU A 155 3.69 11.99 -14.90
CA LEU A 155 4.62 12.06 -13.77
C LEU A 155 6.02 12.48 -14.24
N TYR A 156 6.47 12.01 -15.40
CA TYR A 156 7.76 12.40 -15.96
C TYR A 156 7.79 13.88 -16.33
N LEU A 157 6.76 14.38 -17.01
CA LEU A 157 6.66 15.80 -17.36
C LEU A 157 6.62 16.68 -16.11
N TRP A 158 5.85 16.27 -15.09
CA TRP A 158 5.82 16.99 -13.83
C TRP A 158 7.18 16.98 -13.12
N GLU A 159 7.79 15.82 -12.92
CA GLU A 159 9.01 15.69 -12.13
C GLU A 159 10.20 16.36 -12.83
N SER A 160 10.32 16.21 -14.16
CA SER A 160 11.41 16.79 -14.94
C SER A 160 11.36 18.31 -15.06
N GLN A 161 10.17 18.93 -14.95
CA GLN A 161 10.00 20.37 -15.12
C GLN A 161 9.85 21.15 -13.81
N MET A 162 9.36 20.48 -12.76
CA MET A 162 8.93 21.16 -11.53
C MET A 162 9.74 20.75 -10.29
N THR A 163 10.71 19.86 -10.44
CA THR A 163 11.50 19.35 -9.32
C THR A 163 12.99 19.28 -9.65
N ASP A 164 13.82 19.10 -8.63
CA ASP A 164 15.25 18.83 -8.74
C ASP A 164 15.56 17.33 -8.50
N SER A 165 14.61 16.43 -8.83
CA SER A 165 14.83 14.97 -8.75
C SER A 165 16.03 14.56 -9.62
N PRO A 166 16.94 13.71 -9.10
CA PRO A 166 18.09 13.25 -9.87
C PRO A 166 17.75 12.19 -10.92
N ARG A 167 16.54 11.59 -10.88
CA ARG A 167 16.18 10.41 -11.68
C ARG A 167 14.72 10.42 -12.15
N PRO A 168 14.25 11.50 -12.82
CA PRO A 168 12.82 11.73 -13.05
C PRO A 168 12.11 10.61 -13.81
N LEU A 169 12.78 9.97 -14.78
CA LEU A 169 12.18 8.88 -15.55
C LEU A 169 11.97 7.61 -14.69
N ILE A 170 12.97 7.24 -13.89
CA ILE A 170 12.93 6.02 -13.07
C ILE A 170 11.86 6.16 -11.98
N ASP A 171 11.84 7.31 -11.31
CA ASP A 171 10.87 7.60 -10.25
C ASP A 171 9.44 7.69 -10.81
N SER A 172 9.26 8.21 -12.03
CA SER A 172 7.94 8.24 -12.70
C SER A 172 7.44 6.85 -13.07
N ILE A 173 8.32 5.97 -13.57
CA ILE A 173 7.97 4.57 -13.84
C ILE A 173 7.60 3.86 -12.55
N ALA A 174 8.41 4.03 -11.50
CA ALA A 174 8.15 3.45 -10.18
C ALA A 174 6.79 3.90 -9.63
N ALA A 175 6.54 5.21 -9.53
CA ALA A 175 5.27 5.71 -9.04
C ALA A 175 4.07 5.27 -9.90
N SER A 176 4.24 5.14 -11.22
CA SER A 176 3.16 4.65 -12.11
C SER A 176 2.75 3.21 -11.85
N VAL A 177 3.69 2.34 -11.40
CA VAL A 177 3.36 0.99 -10.96
C VAL A 177 2.43 1.07 -9.75
N GLY A 178 2.77 1.90 -8.75
CA GLY A 178 1.94 2.14 -7.57
C GLY A 178 0.59 2.79 -7.88
N PHE A 179 0.51 3.77 -8.78
CA PHE A 179 -0.75 4.38 -9.24
C PHE A 179 -1.67 3.33 -9.85
N THR A 180 -1.11 2.45 -10.68
CA THR A 180 -1.86 1.39 -11.33
C THR A 180 -2.32 0.34 -10.32
N GLY A 181 -1.46 -0.02 -9.36
CA GLY A 181 -1.83 -0.86 -8.22
C GLY A 181 -3.01 -0.27 -7.43
N ALA A 182 -2.95 1.02 -7.10
CA ALA A 182 -4.00 1.72 -6.38
C ALA A 182 -5.33 1.69 -7.15
N LEU A 183 -5.32 2.06 -8.44
CA LEU A 183 -6.52 1.98 -9.29
C LEU A 183 -7.12 0.57 -9.32
N LEU A 184 -6.29 -0.46 -9.47
CA LEU A 184 -6.77 -1.83 -9.51
C LEU A 184 -7.33 -2.29 -8.16
N THR A 185 -6.70 -1.93 -7.04
CA THR A 185 -7.19 -2.22 -5.69
C THR A 185 -8.50 -1.51 -5.40
N THR A 186 -8.62 -0.23 -5.79
CA THR A 186 -9.85 0.56 -5.79
C THR A 186 -10.99 -0.17 -6.49
N LEU A 187 -10.71 -0.76 -7.66
CA LEU A 187 -11.68 -1.51 -8.45
C LEU A 187 -11.82 -2.98 -8.04
N ARG A 188 -11.06 -3.41 -7.03
CA ARG A 188 -10.99 -4.76 -6.44
C ARG A 188 -10.59 -5.84 -7.42
N PHE A 189 -9.67 -5.51 -8.33
CA PHE A 189 -9.04 -6.47 -9.20
C PHE A 189 -7.85 -7.12 -8.49
N LYS A 190 -7.85 -8.46 -8.41
CA LYS A 190 -6.77 -9.22 -7.77
C LYS A 190 -5.40 -9.00 -8.40
N GLU A 191 -5.38 -8.66 -9.69
CA GLU A 191 -4.17 -8.32 -10.43
C GLU A 191 -3.47 -7.06 -9.86
N SER A 192 -4.11 -6.29 -8.98
CA SER A 192 -3.43 -5.23 -8.23
C SER A 192 -2.21 -5.74 -7.46
N TYR A 193 -2.25 -6.97 -6.95
CA TYR A 193 -1.09 -7.56 -6.25
C TYR A 193 0.10 -7.84 -7.14
N TYR A 194 -0.09 -7.98 -8.46
CA TYR A 194 1.07 -8.02 -9.37
C TYR A 194 1.77 -6.67 -9.40
N PHE A 195 1.00 -5.58 -9.40
CA PHE A 195 1.55 -4.23 -9.32
C PHE A 195 2.16 -3.94 -7.94
N TRP A 196 1.53 -4.37 -6.84
CA TRP A 196 2.11 -4.25 -5.50
C TRP A 196 3.43 -5.01 -5.37
N PHE A 197 3.49 -6.24 -5.88
CA PHE A 197 4.72 -7.03 -5.88
C PHE A 197 5.85 -6.36 -6.68
N ILE A 198 5.56 -5.87 -7.88
CA ILE A 198 6.54 -5.13 -8.71
C ILE A 198 6.94 -3.83 -8.01
N GLN A 199 5.98 -3.10 -7.43
CA GLN A 199 6.23 -1.87 -6.68
C GLN A 199 7.17 -2.13 -5.50
N SER A 200 6.94 -3.20 -4.74
CA SER A 200 7.78 -3.59 -3.61
C SER A 200 9.21 -3.85 -4.07
N ILE A 201 9.42 -4.58 -5.17
CA ILE A 201 10.77 -4.83 -5.72
C ILE A 201 11.45 -3.52 -6.13
N ILE A 202 10.76 -2.67 -6.90
CA ILE A 202 11.32 -1.39 -7.36
C ILE A 202 11.65 -0.51 -6.16
N SER A 203 10.75 -0.42 -5.18
CA SER A 203 10.92 0.43 -4.00
C SER A 203 12.07 -0.06 -3.10
N ILE A 204 12.27 -1.38 -2.96
CA ILE A 204 13.46 -1.93 -2.29
C ILE A 204 14.74 -1.42 -2.96
N VAL A 205 14.80 -1.41 -4.29
CA VAL A 205 15.97 -0.91 -5.02
C VAL A 205 16.13 0.61 -4.81
N LEU A 206 15.07 1.39 -5.02
CA LEU A 206 15.15 2.86 -4.95
C LEU A 206 15.47 3.35 -3.54
N TRP A 207 14.80 2.82 -2.52
CA TRP A 207 15.06 3.16 -1.13
C TRP A 207 16.37 2.56 -0.62
N GLY A 208 16.83 1.44 -1.17
CA GLY A 208 18.17 0.92 -0.91
C GLY A 208 19.26 1.89 -1.38
N ILE A 209 19.14 2.41 -2.60
CA ILE A 209 20.04 3.46 -3.12
C ILE A 209 19.98 4.72 -2.25
N THR A 210 18.78 5.19 -1.91
CA THR A 210 18.59 6.35 -1.03
C THR A 210 19.16 6.11 0.37
N ALA A 211 19.10 4.87 0.89
CA ALA A 211 19.67 4.53 2.19
C ALA A 211 21.20 4.46 2.19
N MET A 212 21.81 4.05 1.08
CA MET A 212 23.28 4.11 0.91
C MET A 212 23.82 5.55 0.89
N GLN A 213 22.97 6.53 0.56
CA GLN A 213 23.32 7.96 0.62
C GLN A 213 23.25 8.53 2.06
N GLY A 214 22.80 7.73 3.03
CA GLY A 214 22.73 8.07 4.45
C GLY A 214 21.34 8.43 4.94
N GLY A 215 21.25 8.83 6.22
CA GLY A 215 19.99 9.17 6.89
C GLY A 215 19.17 7.96 7.34
N SER A 216 17.94 8.22 7.80
CA SER A 216 17.04 7.19 8.39
C SER A 216 16.26 6.37 7.35
N ASN A 217 16.81 6.22 6.14
CA ASN A 217 16.12 5.64 4.98
C ASN A 217 16.15 4.11 4.97
N TRP A 218 17.03 3.48 5.76
CA TRP A 218 17.06 2.02 5.94
C TRP A 218 15.74 1.45 6.46
N VAL A 219 15.03 2.21 7.30
CA VAL A 219 13.71 1.81 7.80
C VAL A 219 12.73 1.62 6.66
N LEU A 220 12.75 2.49 5.64
CA LEU A 220 11.87 2.38 4.48
C LEU A 220 12.26 1.22 3.56
N PHE A 221 13.57 1.04 3.32
CA PHE A 221 14.09 -0.13 2.60
C PHE A 221 13.55 -1.44 3.20
N PHE A 222 13.69 -1.61 4.51
CA PHE A 222 13.19 -2.79 5.22
C PHE A 222 11.66 -2.89 5.23
N THR A 223 10.97 -1.75 5.34
CA THR A 223 9.51 -1.72 5.25
C THR A 223 9.02 -2.26 3.90
N TYR A 224 9.68 -1.94 2.79
CA TYR A 224 9.30 -2.49 1.49
C TYR A 224 9.62 -3.99 1.33
N ILE A 225 10.63 -4.53 2.01
CA ILE A 225 10.84 -5.99 2.10
C ILE A 225 9.65 -6.66 2.81
N LEU A 226 9.13 -6.01 3.85
CA LEU A 226 7.94 -6.48 4.55
C LEU A 226 6.68 -6.35 3.66
N TYR A 227 6.56 -5.30 2.84
CA TYR A 227 5.47 -5.17 1.87
C TYR A 227 5.53 -6.29 0.83
N LEU A 228 6.70 -6.58 0.29
CA LEU A 228 6.92 -7.71 -0.61
C LEU A 228 6.46 -9.02 0.05
N SER A 229 6.80 -9.22 1.32
CA SER A 229 6.40 -10.40 2.09
C SER A 229 4.87 -10.49 2.25
N ASN A 230 4.20 -9.36 2.46
CA ASN A 230 2.73 -9.29 2.51
C ASN A 230 2.09 -9.59 1.14
N ASP A 231 2.74 -9.17 0.04
CA ASP A 231 2.30 -9.53 -1.31
C ASP A 231 2.37 -11.05 -1.52
N LEU A 232 3.43 -11.70 -1.03
CA LEU A 232 3.55 -13.16 -1.05
C LEU A 232 2.45 -13.85 -0.21
N VAL A 233 2.09 -13.28 0.95
CA VAL A 233 0.95 -13.79 1.75
C VAL A 233 -0.34 -13.75 0.93
N SER A 234 -0.58 -12.67 0.18
CA SER A 234 -1.76 -12.57 -0.70
C SER A 234 -1.78 -13.64 -1.80
N PHE A 235 -0.62 -13.96 -2.40
CA PHE A 235 -0.53 -15.00 -3.42
C PHE A 235 -0.71 -16.42 -2.86
N PHE A 236 -0.13 -16.72 -1.71
CA PHE A 236 0.05 -18.11 -1.27
C PHE A 236 -0.82 -18.55 -0.09
N ASP A 237 -1.27 -17.64 0.77
CA ASP A 237 -2.14 -18.01 1.89
C ASP A 237 -3.56 -18.25 1.40
N LYS A 238 -4.00 -19.50 1.49
CA LYS A 238 -5.35 -19.93 1.08
C LYS A 238 -6.46 -19.17 1.80
N ASN A 239 -6.21 -18.62 2.99
CA ASN A 239 -7.23 -17.86 3.72
C ASN A 239 -7.41 -16.43 3.18
N ILE A 240 -6.58 -16.00 2.22
CA ILE A 240 -6.64 -14.68 1.62
C ILE A 240 -7.41 -14.71 0.30
N VAL A 241 -8.44 -13.87 0.24
CA VAL A 241 -9.48 -13.92 -0.80
C VAL A 241 -9.04 -13.39 -2.16
N TRP A 242 -7.91 -12.68 -2.24
CA TRP A 242 -7.42 -12.06 -3.46
C TRP A 242 -7.11 -13.09 -4.56
N PHE A 243 -6.43 -14.18 -4.21
CA PHE A 243 -6.17 -15.30 -5.12
C PHE A 243 -6.93 -16.56 -4.76
N HIS A 244 -7.53 -16.63 -3.56
CA HIS A 244 -8.27 -17.80 -3.08
C HIS A 244 -9.70 -17.42 -2.63
N PRO A 245 -10.62 -17.08 -3.57
CA PRO A 245 -12.01 -16.77 -3.23
C PRO A 245 -12.70 -17.93 -2.51
N LYS A 246 -13.43 -17.63 -1.43
CA LYS A 246 -14.08 -18.64 -0.57
C LYS A 246 -15.08 -19.54 -1.31
N GLU A 247 -15.72 -19.04 -2.37
CA GLU A 247 -16.67 -19.82 -3.21
C GLU A 247 -16.00 -20.99 -3.96
N LEU A 248 -14.68 -20.94 -4.17
CA LEU A 248 -13.91 -22.01 -4.80
C LEU A 248 -13.39 -23.03 -3.77
N GLN A 249 -13.37 -22.69 -2.48
CA GLN A 249 -12.89 -23.56 -1.41
C GLN A 249 -13.97 -24.50 -0.86
N SER A 250 -15.23 -24.10 -0.92
CA SER A 250 -16.35 -24.94 -0.46
C SER A 250 -16.75 -26.06 -1.44
N LYS A 251 -16.00 -26.23 -2.55
CA LYS A 251 -16.26 -27.23 -3.59
C LYS A 251 -15.19 -28.34 -3.66
N ASN A 252 -14.19 -28.29 -2.79
CA ASN A 252 -13.15 -29.32 -2.62
C ASN A 252 -13.19 -29.85 -1.19
#